data_AF-A0AAV4IWZ1-F1
#
_entry.id   AF-A0AAV4IWZ1-F1
#
_cell.length_a   1.000
_cell.length_b   1.000
_cell.length_c   1.000
_cell.angle_alpha   90.00
_cell.angle_beta   90.00
_cell.angle_gamma   90.00
#
_symmetry.space_group_name_H-M   'P 1'
#
loop_
_entity.id
_entity.type
_entity.pdbx_description
1 polymer ?
#
loop_
_entity_poly.entity_id
_entity_poly.type
_entity_poly.pdbx_seq_one_letter_code
_entity_poly.pdbx_strand_id
1 'polypeptide(L)'
;MQPPACLDGTIKRQTGIFTALTDELAVSINAHSKNTNQEAKAITKAIIKSAKKAIPRGVRKNYRPYWTEELEEFENEVNVARKEVEEHPSVVNNVNLKRKTAKLHKATIRTQRQGWQEKTASLNMEKDGNKLWRLIESLSGSEGKATQIALEKDGNLVTVKATANLLIKQYAAVSNIEVDPERKIQTRKNTH
;
A
#
# COMPACT_ATOMS: atom_id res chain seq x y z
N MET A 1 -6.62 -24.21 10.87
CA MET A 1 -5.44 -24.10 9.99
C MET A 1 -5.43 -22.72 9.38
N GLN A 2 -4.34 -21.96 9.50
CA GLN A 2 -4.17 -20.70 8.78
C GLN A 2 -3.88 -21.03 7.31
N PRO A 3 -4.55 -20.39 6.34
CA PRO A 3 -4.26 -20.61 4.93
C PRO A 3 -2.82 -20.16 4.60
N PRO A 4 -2.14 -20.84 3.67
CA PRO A 4 -0.79 -20.46 3.27
C PRO A 4 -0.79 -19.03 2.74
N ALA A 5 0.23 -18.27 3.11
CA ALA A 5 0.33 -16.89 2.67
C ALA A 5 0.97 -16.82 1.28
N CYS A 6 0.23 -16.26 0.33
CA CYS A 6 0.67 -16.10 -1.05
C CYS A 6 1.96 -15.25 -1.13
N LEU A 7 2.97 -15.76 -1.82
CA LEU A 7 4.24 -15.08 -2.09
C LEU A 7 4.13 -14.14 -3.29
N ASP A 8 3.09 -13.32 -3.37
CA ASP A 8 3.00 -12.30 -4.41
C ASP A 8 3.48 -10.96 -3.85
N GLY A 9 4.80 -10.86 -3.75
CA GLY A 9 5.48 -9.65 -3.34
C GLY A 9 5.56 -8.68 -4.52
N THR A 10 4.44 -8.08 -4.95
CA THR A 10 4.53 -6.90 -5.83
C THR A 10 5.05 -5.73 -5.00
N ILE A 11 6.38 -5.69 -4.85
CA ILE A 11 7.08 -4.56 -4.26
C ILE A 11 6.86 -3.38 -5.23
N LYS A 12 5.92 -2.48 -4.91
CA LYS A 12 5.83 -1.19 -5.58
C LYS A 12 7.20 -0.53 -5.45
N ARG A 13 7.96 -0.48 -6.53
CA ARG A 13 9.29 0.13 -6.57
C ARG A 13 9.10 1.61 -6.30
N GLN A 14 9.71 2.12 -5.23
CA GLN A 14 9.69 3.55 -4.91
C GLN A 14 10.75 4.27 -5.75
N THR A 15 10.52 4.31 -7.07
CA THR A 15 11.46 4.87 -8.05
C THR A 15 11.77 6.34 -7.75
N GLY A 16 10.80 7.13 -7.29
CA GLY A 16 11.01 8.53 -6.92
C GLY A 16 11.94 8.75 -5.71
N ILE A 17 11.93 7.82 -4.74
CA ILE A 17 12.85 7.89 -3.58
C ILE A 17 14.26 7.47 -4.01
N PHE A 18 14.36 6.50 -4.91
CA PHE A 18 15.65 6.08 -5.47
C PHE A 18 16.33 7.25 -6.21
N THR A 19 15.60 7.92 -7.10
CA THR A 19 16.14 9.03 -7.91
C THR A 19 16.58 10.21 -7.04
N ALA A 20 15.75 10.63 -6.09
CA ALA A 20 16.10 11.73 -5.18
C ALA A 20 17.38 11.44 -4.38
N LEU A 21 17.50 10.23 -3.84
CA LEU A 21 18.68 9.82 -3.07
C LEU A 21 19.93 9.63 -3.93
N THR A 22 19.80 9.17 -5.18
CA THR A 22 20.95 9.10 -6.09
C THR A 22 21.43 10.49 -6.47
N ASP A 23 20.52 11.43 -6.73
CA ASP A 23 20.88 12.79 -7.13
C ASP A 23 21.59 13.51 -5.98
N GLU A 24 21.06 13.43 -4.75
CA GLU A 24 21.72 13.97 -3.55
C GLU A 24 23.13 13.41 -3.35
N LEU A 25 23.30 12.09 -3.48
CA LEU A 25 24.60 11.45 -3.29
C LEU A 25 25.57 11.73 -4.45
N ALA A 26 25.07 11.93 -5.66
CA ALA A 26 25.88 12.22 -6.84
C ALA A 26 26.49 13.63 -6.80
N VAL A 27 25.80 14.62 -6.22
CA VAL A 27 26.32 15.99 -6.04
C VAL A 27 27.63 16.01 -5.24
N SER A 28 27.81 15.05 -4.31
CA SER A 28 29.03 14.95 -3.49
C SER A 28 30.23 14.31 -4.20
N ILE A 29 30.06 13.79 -5.42
CA ILE A 29 31.11 13.09 -6.16
C ILE A 29 31.87 14.10 -7.01
N ASN A 30 33.14 14.31 -6.69
CA ASN A 30 34.00 15.21 -7.44
C ASN A 30 34.41 14.57 -8.78
N ALA A 31 33.84 15.04 -9.89
CA ALA A 31 34.06 14.52 -11.25
C ALA A 31 35.38 14.96 -11.90
N HIS A 32 36.21 15.73 -11.19
CA HIS A 32 37.48 16.26 -11.68
C HIS A 32 38.71 15.59 -11.05
N SER A 33 38.54 14.48 -10.33
CA SER A 33 39.68 13.81 -9.70
C SER A 33 40.50 13.04 -10.74
N LYS A 34 41.83 12.97 -10.55
CA LYS A 34 42.72 12.23 -11.48
C LYS A 34 42.53 10.70 -11.43
N ASN A 35 41.70 10.18 -10.52
CA ASN A 35 41.58 8.75 -10.25
C ASN A 35 40.18 8.23 -10.56
N THR A 36 39.93 7.96 -11.84
CA THR A 36 38.68 7.44 -12.39
C THR A 36 38.15 6.20 -11.67
N ASN A 37 39.03 5.34 -11.16
CA ASN A 37 38.65 4.14 -10.41
C ASN A 37 38.03 4.46 -9.05
N GLN A 38 38.46 5.55 -8.39
CA GLN A 38 37.89 5.98 -7.12
C GLN A 38 36.51 6.61 -7.32
N GLU A 39 36.33 7.36 -8.40
CA GLU A 39 35.03 7.94 -8.80
C GLU A 39 34.01 6.86 -9.13
N ALA A 40 34.39 5.86 -9.95
CA ALA A 40 33.53 4.73 -10.27
C ALA A 40 33.08 3.97 -9.00
N LYS A 41 33.99 3.77 -8.04
CA LYS A 41 33.66 3.16 -6.74
C LYS A 41 32.71 4.04 -5.91
N ALA A 42 32.88 5.36 -5.94
CA ALA A 42 32.02 6.29 -5.23
C ALA A 42 30.59 6.28 -5.80
N ILE A 43 30.45 6.33 -7.13
CA ILE A 43 29.17 6.21 -7.83
C ILE A 43 28.49 4.87 -7.52
N THR A 44 29.25 3.77 -7.59
CA THR A 44 28.73 2.43 -7.30
C THR A 44 28.21 2.33 -5.85
N LYS A 45 28.94 2.90 -4.89
CA LYS A 45 28.50 2.97 -3.48
C LYS A 45 27.24 3.83 -3.32
N ALA A 46 27.14 4.96 -4.02
CA ALA A 46 25.96 5.80 -4.01
C ALA A 46 24.72 5.07 -4.53
N ILE A 47 24.82 4.43 -5.71
CA ILE A 47 23.75 3.62 -6.32
C ILE A 47 23.30 2.51 -5.36
N ILE A 48 24.24 1.76 -4.80
CA ILE A 48 23.91 0.68 -3.86
C ILE A 48 23.23 1.23 -2.60
N LYS A 49 23.70 2.36 -2.04
CA LYS A 49 23.11 2.97 -0.84
C LYS A 49 21.68 3.45 -1.10
N SER A 50 21.43 4.10 -2.23
CA SER A 50 20.09 4.52 -2.65
C SER A 50 19.18 3.32 -2.90
N ALA A 51 19.67 2.29 -3.59
CA ALA A 51 18.91 1.07 -3.85
C ALA A 51 18.50 0.37 -2.55
N LYS A 52 19.40 0.28 -1.57
CA LYS A 52 19.10 -0.33 -0.27
C LYS A 52 17.99 0.39 0.50
N LYS A 53 17.88 1.72 0.35
CA LYS A 53 16.83 2.52 1.00
C LYS A 53 15.52 2.50 0.24
N ALA A 54 15.57 2.58 -1.09
CA ALA A 54 14.40 2.73 -1.94
C ALA A 54 13.73 1.39 -2.36
N ILE A 55 14.46 0.28 -2.29
CA ILE A 55 13.94 -1.06 -2.64
C ILE A 55 13.64 -1.80 -1.34
N PRO A 56 12.35 -2.00 -0.99
CA PRO A 56 11.95 -2.87 0.11
C PRO A 56 12.58 -4.25 -0.04
N ARG A 57 13.25 -4.74 1.01
CA ARG A 57 13.89 -6.05 1.03
C ARG A 57 12.91 -7.11 1.52
N GLY A 58 12.92 -8.26 0.85
CA GLY A 58 12.12 -9.44 1.21
C GLY A 58 10.77 -9.51 0.51
N VAL A 59 10.27 -10.73 0.34
CA VAL A 59 8.93 -10.99 -0.17
C VAL A 59 7.95 -10.82 0.98
N ARG A 60 7.10 -9.80 0.94
CA ARG A 60 6.01 -9.68 1.90
C ARG A 60 4.93 -10.71 1.54
N LYS A 61 4.59 -11.54 2.52
CA LYS A 61 3.46 -12.45 2.47
C LYS A 61 2.17 -11.62 2.50
N ASN A 62 1.53 -11.48 1.34
CA ASN A 62 0.25 -10.80 1.25
C ASN A 62 -0.85 -11.79 1.54
N TYR A 63 -1.68 -11.50 2.54
CA TYR A 63 -2.85 -12.33 2.81
C TYR A 63 -3.83 -12.24 1.64
N ARG A 64 -4.16 -13.40 1.07
CA ARG A 64 -5.17 -13.56 0.02
C ARG A 64 -6.21 -14.56 0.52
N PRO A 65 -7.45 -14.14 0.78
CA PRO A 65 -8.48 -15.01 1.36
C PRO A 65 -8.79 -16.27 0.54
N TYR A 66 -8.64 -16.18 -0.78
CA TYR A 66 -8.92 -17.28 -1.72
C TYR A 66 -7.70 -18.18 -1.98
N TRP A 67 -6.56 -17.93 -1.32
CA TRP A 67 -5.33 -18.69 -1.53
C TRP A 67 -5.34 -19.96 -0.69
N THR A 68 -5.37 -21.10 -1.37
CA THR A 68 -5.39 -22.44 -0.78
C THR A 68 -4.08 -23.16 -1.05
N GLU A 69 -3.83 -24.25 -0.34
CA GLU A 69 -2.64 -25.11 -0.54
C GLU A 69 -2.59 -25.65 -1.98
N GLU A 70 -3.73 -26.06 -2.54
CA GLU A 70 -3.84 -26.47 -3.96
C GLU A 70 -3.37 -25.39 -4.94
N LEU A 71 -3.65 -24.11 -4.67
CA LEU A 71 -3.19 -23.01 -5.52
C LEU A 71 -1.69 -22.77 -5.39
N GLU A 72 -1.15 -22.95 -4.18
CA GLU A 72 0.29 -22.85 -3.95
C GLU A 72 1.04 -23.97 -4.69
N GLU A 73 0.51 -25.18 -4.70
CA GLU A 73 1.05 -26.28 -5.51
C GLU A 73 1.06 -25.95 -7.00
N PHE A 74 -0.03 -25.40 -7.55
CA PHE A 74 -0.08 -25.00 -8.95
C PHE A 74 0.88 -23.83 -9.27
N GLU A 75 1.06 -22.87 -8.36
CA GLU A 75 2.05 -21.81 -8.52
C GLU A 75 3.47 -22.39 -8.53
N ASN A 76 3.76 -23.36 -7.66
CA ASN A 76 5.03 -24.07 -7.64
C ASN A 76 5.26 -24.85 -8.95
N GLU A 77 4.25 -25.56 -9.48
CA GLU A 77 4.32 -26.24 -10.78
C GLU A 77 4.68 -25.27 -11.91
N VAL A 78 4.07 -24.07 -11.92
CA VAL A 78 4.35 -23.01 -12.89
C VAL A 78 5.77 -22.49 -12.72
N ASN A 79 6.23 -22.25 -11.50
CA ASN A 79 7.58 -21.77 -11.24
C ASN A 79 8.66 -22.77 -11.66
N VAL A 80 8.43 -24.07 -11.46
CA VAL A 80 9.32 -25.12 -11.99
C VAL A 80 9.34 -25.08 -13.52
N ALA A 81 8.18 -24.99 -14.18
CA ALA A 81 8.12 -24.90 -15.64
C ALA A 81 8.75 -23.60 -16.20
N ARG A 82 8.71 -22.50 -15.46
CA ARG A 82 9.41 -21.25 -15.83
C ARG A 82 10.92 -21.49 -15.86
N LYS A 83 11.47 -22.09 -14.81
CA LYS A 83 12.90 -22.44 -14.74
C LYS A 83 13.32 -23.35 -15.89
N GLU A 84 12.52 -24.37 -16.20
CA GLU A 84 12.78 -25.28 -17.33
C GLU A 84 12.81 -24.55 -18.68
N VAL A 85 11.94 -23.54 -18.89
CA VAL A 85 11.95 -22.72 -20.11
C VAL A 85 13.15 -21.78 -20.17
N GLU A 86 13.56 -21.21 -19.02
CA GLU A 86 14.73 -20.33 -18.91
C GLU A 86 16.04 -21.09 -19.18
N GLU A 87 16.17 -22.31 -18.64
CA GLU A 87 17.34 -23.18 -18.84
C GLU A 87 17.35 -23.81 -20.24
N HIS A 88 16.19 -24.26 -20.72
CA HIS A 88 16.05 -24.96 -22.00
C HIS A 88 14.90 -24.37 -22.83
N PRO A 89 15.17 -23.30 -23.61
CA PRO A 89 14.18 -22.70 -24.49
C PRO A 89 13.76 -23.67 -25.59
N SER A 90 12.55 -24.21 -25.49
CA SER A 90 11.95 -25.11 -26.49
C SER A 90 10.45 -24.83 -26.66
N VAL A 91 9.90 -25.15 -27.82
CA VAL A 91 8.46 -25.01 -28.10
C VAL A 91 7.65 -25.89 -27.16
N VAL A 92 8.11 -27.12 -26.89
CA VAL A 92 7.42 -28.06 -25.99
C VAL A 92 7.38 -27.51 -24.55
N ASN A 93 8.51 -26.97 -24.07
CA ASN A 93 8.61 -26.38 -22.73
C ASN A 93 7.72 -25.14 -22.60
N ASN A 94 7.67 -24.30 -23.63
CA ASN A 94 6.78 -23.15 -23.67
C ASN A 94 5.29 -23.55 -23.66
N VAL A 95 4.91 -24.60 -24.40
CA VAL A 95 3.54 -25.14 -24.37
C VAL A 95 3.20 -25.68 -22.98
N ASN A 96 4.13 -26.39 -22.33
CA ASN A 96 3.95 -26.89 -20.96
C ASN A 96 3.76 -25.74 -19.95
N LEU A 97 4.59 -24.70 -20.04
CA LEU A 97 4.46 -23.50 -19.21
C LEU A 97 3.09 -22.83 -19.40
N LYS A 98 2.64 -22.64 -20.65
CA LYS A 98 1.32 -22.08 -20.95
C LYS A 98 0.19 -22.95 -20.37
N ARG A 99 0.29 -24.28 -20.50
CA ARG A 99 -0.69 -25.23 -19.95
C ARG A 99 -0.80 -25.13 -18.43
N LYS A 100 0.33 -25.15 -17.72
CA LYS A 100 0.37 -25.01 -16.26
C LYS A 100 -0.16 -23.65 -15.80
N THR A 101 0.22 -22.58 -16.50
CA THR A 101 -0.28 -21.22 -16.21
C THR A 101 -1.80 -21.13 -16.38
N ALA A 102 -2.36 -21.73 -17.44
CA ALA A 102 -3.79 -21.78 -17.67
C ALA A 102 -4.54 -22.58 -16.59
N LYS A 103 -3.95 -23.70 -16.12
CA LYS A 103 -4.49 -24.51 -15.02
C LYS A 103 -4.57 -23.70 -13.72
N LEU A 104 -3.49 -23.02 -13.34
CA LEU A 104 -3.45 -22.11 -12.19
C LEU A 104 -4.51 -21.00 -12.30
N HIS A 105 -4.62 -20.36 -13.47
CA HIS A 105 -5.58 -19.28 -13.69
C HIS A 105 -7.02 -19.77 -13.52
N LYS A 106 -7.37 -20.92 -14.10
CA LYS A 106 -8.69 -21.55 -13.96
C LYS A 106 -9.00 -21.89 -12.49
N ALA A 107 -8.04 -22.47 -11.78
CA ALA A 107 -8.18 -22.80 -10.37
C ALA A 107 -8.40 -21.53 -9.53
N THR A 108 -7.64 -20.47 -9.80
CA THR A 108 -7.75 -19.19 -9.08
C THR A 108 -9.13 -18.57 -9.26
N ILE A 109 -9.66 -18.54 -10.48
CA ILE A 109 -11.02 -18.04 -10.73
C ILE A 109 -12.06 -18.88 -9.99
N ARG A 110 -11.89 -20.21 -9.97
CA ARG A 110 -12.80 -21.12 -9.26
C ARG A 110 -12.81 -20.85 -7.75
N THR A 111 -11.65 -20.77 -7.10
CA THR A 111 -11.57 -20.54 -5.65
C THR A 111 -12.09 -19.16 -5.26
N GLN A 112 -11.81 -18.13 -6.07
CA GLN A 112 -12.38 -16.79 -5.85
C GLN A 112 -13.91 -16.81 -5.90
N ARG A 113 -14.49 -17.50 -6.90
CA ARG A 113 -15.94 -17.64 -7.02
C ARG A 113 -16.55 -18.41 -5.86
N GLN A 114 -15.91 -19.50 -5.42
CA GLN A 114 -16.36 -20.28 -4.27
C GLN A 114 -16.31 -19.45 -2.99
N GLY A 115 -15.20 -18.76 -2.72
CA GLY A 115 -15.07 -17.88 -1.56
C GLY A 115 -16.10 -16.75 -1.57
N TRP A 116 -16.45 -16.21 -2.75
CA TRP A 116 -17.55 -15.26 -2.87
C TRP A 116 -18.91 -15.88 -2.56
N GLN A 117 -19.21 -17.05 -3.13
CA GLN A 117 -20.46 -17.79 -2.90
C GLN A 117 -20.64 -18.11 -1.41
N GLU A 118 -19.62 -18.64 -0.75
CA GLU A 118 -19.62 -18.93 0.69
C GLU A 118 -19.84 -17.68 1.54
N LYS A 119 -19.17 -16.57 1.19
CA LYS A 119 -19.34 -15.29 1.87
C LYS A 119 -20.77 -14.75 1.71
N THR A 120 -21.37 -14.89 0.53
CA THR A 120 -22.76 -14.45 0.31
C THR A 120 -23.78 -15.38 0.96
N ALA A 121 -23.52 -16.69 0.97
CA ALA A 121 -24.40 -17.68 1.60
C ALA A 121 -24.41 -17.58 3.13
N SER A 122 -23.29 -17.18 3.72
CA SER A 122 -23.18 -16.96 5.17
C SER A 122 -23.75 -15.62 5.64
N LEU A 123 -24.11 -14.71 4.72
CA LEU A 123 -24.62 -13.39 5.06
C LEU A 123 -26.13 -13.44 5.32
N ASN A 124 -26.55 -13.12 6.55
CA ASN A 124 -27.97 -13.01 6.86
C ASN A 124 -28.40 -11.54 6.86
N MET A 125 -29.22 -11.14 5.87
CA MET A 125 -29.61 -9.73 5.68
C MET A 125 -30.39 -9.13 6.85
N GLU A 126 -31.03 -9.95 7.68
CA GLU A 126 -31.80 -9.48 8.84
C GLU A 126 -30.93 -9.23 10.08
N LYS A 127 -29.81 -9.96 10.20
CA LYS A 127 -28.94 -9.92 11.40
C LYS A 127 -27.62 -9.19 11.15
N ASP A 128 -27.16 -9.11 9.91
CA ASP A 128 -25.82 -8.63 9.53
C ASP A 128 -25.83 -7.27 8.77
N GLY A 129 -26.77 -6.36 9.09
CA GLY A 129 -26.92 -5.08 8.38
C GLY A 129 -25.63 -4.25 8.27
N ASN A 130 -24.83 -4.17 9.34
CA ASN A 130 -23.53 -3.46 9.30
C ASN A 130 -22.49 -4.14 8.39
N LYS A 131 -22.49 -5.48 8.31
CA LYS A 131 -21.57 -6.21 7.41
C LYS A 131 -21.99 -6.03 5.95
N LEU A 132 -23.29 -6.03 5.69
CA LEU A 132 -23.87 -5.75 4.37
C LEU A 132 -23.51 -4.33 3.92
N TRP A 133 -23.69 -3.33 4.80
CA TRP A 133 -23.36 -1.95 4.49
C TRP A 133 -21.88 -1.79 4.12
N ARG A 134 -20.96 -2.35 4.92
CA ARG A 134 -19.52 -2.33 4.60
C ARG A 134 -19.19 -3.05 3.30
N LEU A 135 -19.89 -4.14 2.99
CA LEU A 135 -19.70 -4.87 1.73
C LEU A 135 -20.13 -4.00 0.53
N ILE A 136 -21.31 -3.39 0.61
CA ILE A 136 -21.83 -2.48 -0.43
C ILE A 136 -20.88 -1.28 -0.60
N GLU A 137 -20.43 -0.70 0.50
CA GLU A 137 -19.46 0.40 0.52
C GLU A 137 -18.16 -0.01 -0.19
N SER A 138 -17.61 -1.19 0.13
CA SER A 138 -16.41 -1.74 -0.53
C SER A 138 -16.61 -1.98 -2.04
N LEU A 139 -17.78 -2.46 -2.46
CA LEU A 139 -18.12 -2.70 -3.86
C LEU A 139 -18.33 -1.39 -4.62
N SER A 140 -18.86 -0.36 -3.96
CA SER A 140 -19.07 0.97 -4.53
C SER A 140 -17.77 1.74 -4.75
N GLY A 141 -16.63 1.23 -4.26
CA GLY A 141 -15.33 1.88 -4.40
C GLY A 141 -15.20 3.16 -3.57
N SER A 142 -16.13 3.43 -2.65
CA SER A 142 -16.10 4.57 -1.73
C SER A 142 -15.09 4.40 -0.58
N GLU A 143 -14.31 3.31 -0.59
CA GLU A 143 -13.11 3.11 0.25
C GLU A 143 -11.96 4.08 -0.11
N GLY A 144 -12.27 5.36 -0.31
CA GLY A 144 -11.32 6.40 0.02
C GLY A 144 -11.22 6.42 1.54
N LYS A 145 -10.17 5.81 2.11
CA LYS A 145 -9.78 6.10 3.49
C LYS A 145 -9.80 7.62 3.64
N ALA A 146 -10.71 8.14 4.47
CA ALA A 146 -10.65 9.54 4.86
C ALA A 146 -9.21 9.79 5.28
N THR A 147 -8.49 10.63 4.53
CA THR A 147 -7.12 10.98 4.85
C THR A 147 -7.15 11.50 6.28
N GLN A 148 -6.55 10.75 7.21
CA GLN A 148 -6.42 11.25 8.57
C GLN A 148 -5.58 12.52 8.45
N ILE A 149 -6.22 13.66 8.70
CA ILE A 149 -5.54 14.95 8.78
C ILE A 149 -4.64 14.86 10.01
N ALA A 150 -3.39 14.47 9.79
CA ALA A 150 -2.38 14.42 10.81
C ALA A 150 -1.63 15.75 10.79
N LEU A 151 -1.76 16.53 11.88
CA LEU A 151 -1.00 17.75 12.09
C LEU A 151 0.19 17.41 12.97
N GLU A 152 1.36 17.90 12.60
CA GLU A 152 2.57 17.77 13.39
C GLU A 152 2.63 18.94 14.38
N LYS A 153 2.73 18.62 15.67
CA LYS A 153 3.00 19.61 16.71
C LYS A 153 4.13 19.09 17.59
N ASP A 154 5.17 19.91 17.78
CA ASP A 154 6.33 19.62 18.62
C ASP A 154 7.00 18.27 18.28
N GLY A 155 7.10 17.96 16.98
CA GLY A 155 7.73 16.74 16.45
C GLY A 155 6.90 15.46 16.57
N ASN A 156 5.63 15.55 17.01
CA ASN A 156 4.73 14.40 17.12
C ASN A 156 3.50 14.54 16.22
N LEU A 157 3.14 13.45 15.53
CA LEU A 157 1.92 13.33 14.73
C LEU A 157 0.71 13.17 15.66
N VAL A 158 -0.22 14.12 15.60
CA VAL A 158 -1.40 14.16 16.47
C VAL A 158 -2.60 13.47 15.81
N THR A 159 -3.38 12.71 16.59
CA THR A 159 -4.60 12.00 16.13
C THR A 159 -5.74 12.96 15.78
N VAL A 160 -6.67 12.51 14.92
CA VAL A 160 -7.76 13.31 14.32
C VAL A 160 -8.59 14.12 15.32
N LYS A 161 -8.91 13.58 16.50
CA LYS A 161 -9.68 14.31 17.53
C LYS A 161 -8.86 15.44 18.15
N ALA A 162 -7.58 15.19 18.38
CA ALA A 162 -6.68 16.16 18.97
C ALA A 162 -6.29 17.26 17.96
N THR A 163 -6.21 16.95 16.66
CA THR A 163 -6.00 17.96 15.60
C THR A 163 -7.20 18.92 15.49
N ALA A 164 -8.44 18.41 15.53
CA ALA A 164 -9.63 19.26 15.52
C ALA A 164 -9.66 20.23 16.72
N ASN A 165 -9.38 19.74 17.93
CA ASN A 165 -9.30 20.59 19.12
C ASN A 165 -8.19 21.64 19.03
N LEU A 166 -7.08 21.33 18.37
CA LEU A 166 -5.96 22.24 18.16
C LEU A 166 -6.33 23.38 17.20
N LEU A 167 -7.00 23.04 16.10
CA LEU A 167 -7.51 24.01 15.14
C LEU A 167 -8.54 24.94 15.79
N ILE A 168 -9.45 24.40 16.62
CA ILE A 168 -10.42 25.21 17.37
C ILE A 168 -9.70 26.19 18.31
N LYS A 169 -8.67 25.74 19.03
CA LYS A 169 -7.89 26.61 19.94
C LYS A 169 -7.14 27.71 19.17
N GLN A 170 -6.49 27.37 18.06
CA GLN A 170 -5.81 28.36 17.21
C GLN A 170 -6.80 29.36 16.62
N TYR A 171 -7.94 28.88 16.13
CA TYR A 171 -9.00 29.75 15.61
C TYR A 171 -9.54 30.67 16.69
N ALA A 172 -9.80 30.19 17.91
CA ALA A 172 -10.25 31.03 19.01
C ALA A 172 -9.22 32.09 19.42
N ALA A 173 -7.92 31.77 19.35
CA ALA A 173 -6.85 32.73 19.64
C ALA A 173 -6.78 33.86 18.60
N VAL A 174 -7.02 33.55 17.31
CA VAL A 174 -6.95 34.52 16.21
C VAL A 174 -8.26 35.27 16.00
N SER A 175 -9.41 34.63 16.25
CA SER A 175 -10.73 35.20 16.00
C SER A 175 -11.33 35.94 17.19
N ASN A 176 -10.56 36.17 18.27
CA ASN A 176 -11.00 36.96 19.40
C ASN A 176 -11.06 38.44 19.03
N ILE A 177 -12.11 38.81 18.31
CA ILE A 177 -12.49 40.19 18.05
C ILE A 177 -13.15 40.69 19.34
N GLU A 178 -12.68 41.81 19.87
CA GLU A 178 -13.31 42.48 21.00
C GLU A 178 -14.71 42.96 20.59
N VAL A 179 -15.71 42.11 20.82
CA VAL A 179 -17.10 42.49 20.62
C VAL A 179 -17.52 43.34 21.81
N ASP A 180 -17.91 44.58 21.52
CA ASP A 180 -18.50 45.53 22.44
C ASP A 180 -19.56 44.85 23.35
N PRO A 181 -19.49 45.00 24.68
CA PRO A 181 -20.42 44.38 25.62
C PRO A 181 -21.90 44.63 25.30
N GLU A 182 -22.26 45.78 24.71
CA GLU A 182 -23.65 46.06 24.34
C GLU A 182 -24.17 45.13 23.22
N ARG A 183 -23.33 44.81 22.24
CA ARG A 183 -23.66 43.86 21.16
C ARG A 183 -23.84 42.43 21.68
N LYS A 184 -23.09 42.03 22.72
CA LYS A 184 -23.23 40.71 23.36
C LYS A 184 -24.56 40.53 24.09
N ILE A 185 -25.11 41.61 24.64
CA ILE A 185 -26.41 41.60 25.30
C ILE A 185 -27.53 41.49 24.26
N GLN A 186 -27.41 42.17 23.13
CA GLN A 186 -28.39 42.11 22.04
C GLN A 186 -28.48 40.72 21.39
N THR A 187 -27.34 40.06 21.12
CA THR A 187 -27.35 38.71 20.51
C THR A 187 -27.96 37.64 21.42
N ARG A 188 -27.80 37.78 22.74
CA ARG A 188 -28.43 36.88 23.74
C ARG A 188 -29.94 37.09 23.89
N LYS A 189 -30.44 38.31 23.67
CA LYS A 189 -31.88 38.60 23.71
C LYS A 189 -32.64 38.08 22.50
N ASN A 190 -31.96 37.94 21.36
CA ASN A 190 -32.56 37.45 20.11
C ASN A 190 -32.57 35.92 19.98
N THR A 191 -32.11 35.18 21.01
CA THR A 191 -32.05 33.70 21.01
C THR A 191 -33.14 33.04 21.86
N HIS A 192 -34.17 33.79 22.27
CA HIS A 192 -35.41 33.29 22.86
C HIS A 192 -36.61 33.73 22.01
#